data_AF-A0A4Y8UWW0-F1
#
_entry.id   AF-A0A4Y8UWW0-F1
#
_cell.length_a   1.000
_cell.length_b   1.000
_cell.length_c   1.000
_cell.angle_alpha   90.00
_cell.angle_beta   90.00
_cell.angle_gamma   90.00
#
_symmetry.space_group_name_H-M   'P 1'
#
loop_
_entity.id
_entity.type
_entity.pdbx_description
1 polymer ?
#
loop_
_entity_poly.entity_id
_entity_poly.type
_entity_poly.pdbx_seq_one_letter_code
_entity_poly.pdbx_strand_id
1 'polypeptide(L)'
;MSPDGPAPDRRFPRWVYRVGTEPDARFSLANERTFLAWARTGLALLAAGVALEALDLPIAPGPRLTASVLLVGLGTVAPTLAWWGWARAERAMRRGDPLPAPLGFGVLVAGMGVAGLLVLLGLLLA
;
A
#
# COMPACT_ATOMS: atom_id res chain seq x y z
N MET A 1 21.57 37.40 -22.60
CA MET A 1 21.15 36.03 -22.98
C MET A 1 21.76 35.09 -21.97
N SER A 2 21.10 34.88 -20.83
CA SER A 2 21.62 34.00 -19.78
C SER A 2 21.51 32.55 -20.24
N PRO A 3 22.59 31.75 -20.14
CA PRO A 3 22.64 30.39 -20.69
C PRO A 3 21.84 29.36 -19.87
N ASP A 4 21.23 29.78 -18.76
CA ASP A 4 20.59 28.88 -17.80
C ASP A 4 19.09 28.79 -18.06
N GLY A 5 18.73 28.02 -19.10
CA GLY A 5 17.37 27.48 -19.19
C GLY A 5 17.04 26.70 -17.90
N PRO A 6 15.76 26.60 -17.50
CA PRO A 6 15.37 25.89 -16.28
C PRO A 6 15.96 24.48 -16.30
N ALA A 7 16.67 24.11 -15.23
CA ALA A 7 17.32 22.81 -15.13
C ALA A 7 16.28 21.70 -15.39
N PRO A 8 16.61 20.69 -16.21
CA PRO A 8 15.67 19.63 -16.54
C PRO A 8 15.24 18.89 -15.27
N ASP A 9 13.92 18.73 -15.06
CA ASP A 9 13.39 18.02 -13.89
C ASP A 9 13.89 16.56 -13.87
N ARG A 10 14.73 16.24 -12.87
CA ARG A 10 15.38 14.92 -12.73
C ARG A 10 14.61 13.99 -11.77
N ARG A 11 13.44 14.39 -11.26
CA ARG A 11 12.69 13.62 -10.26
C ARG A 11 12.18 12.27 -10.81
N PHE A 12 12.21 11.25 -9.95
CA PHE A 12 11.69 9.92 -10.23
C PHE A 12 10.42 9.68 -9.40
N PRO A 13 9.33 9.13 -9.98
CA PRO A 13 9.21 8.63 -11.35
C PRO A 13 8.94 9.74 -12.38
N ARG A 14 9.69 9.74 -13.48
CA ARG A 14 9.58 10.79 -14.51
C ARG A 14 8.18 10.94 -15.10
N TRP A 15 7.42 9.85 -15.20
CA TRP A 15 6.07 9.85 -15.74
C TRP A 15 5.03 10.54 -14.83
N VAL A 16 5.37 10.75 -13.54
CA VAL A 16 4.55 11.50 -12.59
C VAL A 16 4.89 12.99 -12.63
N TYR A 17 6.19 13.32 -12.62
CA TYR A 17 6.65 14.70 -12.48
C TYR A 17 6.67 15.51 -13.78
N ARG A 18 6.72 14.85 -14.96
CA ARG A 18 6.76 15.52 -16.27
C ARG A 18 5.40 16.05 -16.76
N VAL A 19 4.32 15.84 -16.01
CA VAL A 19 2.97 16.27 -16.41
C VAL A 19 2.47 17.41 -15.53
N GLY A 20 1.67 18.31 -16.12
CA GLY A 20 1.00 19.38 -15.40
C GLY A 20 1.97 20.40 -14.79
N THR A 21 1.51 21.10 -13.76
CA THR A 21 2.29 22.09 -13.00
C THR A 21 2.56 21.59 -11.60
N GLU A 22 3.51 22.21 -10.90
CA GLU A 22 3.79 21.83 -9.52
C GLU A 22 2.55 22.08 -8.64
N PRO A 23 2.05 21.06 -7.93
CA PRO A 23 0.92 21.22 -7.03
C PRO A 23 1.37 21.90 -5.74
N ASP A 24 0.41 22.37 -4.96
CA ASP A 24 0.69 22.86 -3.61
C ASP A 24 1.31 21.73 -2.76
N ALA A 25 2.49 22.00 -2.22
CA ALA A 25 3.32 21.03 -1.51
C ALA A 25 2.58 20.33 -0.37
N ARG A 26 1.61 20.99 0.27
CA ARG A 26 0.82 20.37 1.36
C ARG A 26 0.03 19.16 0.89
N PHE A 27 -0.48 19.16 -0.34
CA PHE A 27 -1.27 18.06 -0.88
C PHE A 27 -0.37 16.89 -1.31
N SER A 28 0.79 17.18 -1.90
CA SER A 28 1.79 16.14 -2.20
C SER A 28 2.29 15.44 -0.93
N LEU A 29 2.57 16.20 0.14
CA LEU A 29 2.96 15.63 1.43
C LEU A 29 1.82 14.82 2.09
N ALA A 30 0.57 15.24 1.91
CA ALA A 30 -0.58 14.44 2.36
C ALA A 30 -0.69 13.11 1.61
N ASN A 31 -0.51 13.13 0.29
CA ASN A 31 -0.51 11.94 -0.56
C ASN A 31 0.65 10.98 -0.20
N GLU A 32 1.84 11.52 0.06
CA GLU A 32 2.98 10.73 0.55
C GLU A 32 2.70 10.06 1.90
N ARG A 33 2.06 10.76 2.86
CA ARG A 33 1.65 10.15 4.13
C ARG A 33 0.69 8.98 3.93
N THR A 34 -0.24 9.07 2.99
CA THR A 34 -1.11 7.95 2.65
C THR A 34 -0.29 6.79 2.08
N PHE A 35 0.62 7.04 1.13
CA PHE A 35 1.53 6.01 0.62
C PHE A 35 2.31 5.30 1.75
N LEU A 36 2.92 6.07 2.65
CA LEU A 36 3.70 5.53 3.78
C LEU A 36 2.82 4.76 4.77
N ALA A 37 1.57 5.18 4.99
CA ALA A 37 0.63 4.44 5.82
C ALA A 37 0.33 3.06 5.22
N TRP A 38 0.11 2.97 3.92
CA TRP A 38 -0.11 1.70 3.23
C TRP A 38 1.14 0.81 3.20
N ALA A 39 2.32 1.39 3.01
CA ALA A 39 3.58 0.65 3.10
C ALA A 39 3.77 0.03 4.50
N ARG A 40 3.43 0.79 5.55
CA ARG A 40 3.43 0.29 6.93
C ARG A 40 2.43 -0.85 7.13
N THR A 41 1.20 -0.71 6.61
CA THR A 41 0.21 -1.79 6.67
C THR A 41 0.72 -3.04 5.97
N GLY A 42 1.33 -2.91 4.79
CA GLY A 42 1.94 -4.03 4.09
C GLY A 42 3.01 -4.74 4.91
N LEU A 43 3.92 -3.98 5.53
CA LEU A 43 4.96 -4.52 6.40
C LEU A 43 4.37 -5.24 7.62
N ALA A 44 3.35 -4.68 8.26
CA ALA A 44 2.68 -5.30 9.40
C ALA A 44 2.00 -6.62 9.01
N LEU A 45 1.37 -6.68 7.85
CA LEU A 45 0.74 -7.90 7.33
C LEU A 45 1.77 -8.98 6.99
N LEU A 46 2.91 -8.60 6.37
CA LEU A 46 4.03 -9.52 6.13
C LEU A 46 4.55 -10.10 7.45
N ALA A 47 4.81 -9.24 8.44
CA ALA A 47 5.30 -9.66 9.74
C ALA A 47 4.31 -10.60 10.45
N ALA A 48 3.01 -10.28 10.43
CA ALA A 48 1.97 -11.11 11.03
C ALA A 48 1.86 -12.49 10.35
N GLY A 49 1.88 -12.53 9.01
CA GLY A 49 1.83 -13.79 8.26
C GLY A 49 3.05 -14.69 8.55
N VAL A 50 4.25 -14.11 8.59
CA VAL A 50 5.47 -14.84 8.96
C VAL A 50 5.41 -15.31 10.42
N ALA A 51 4.95 -14.47 11.34
CA ALA A 51 4.84 -14.81 12.76
C ALA A 51 3.88 -15.99 13.01
N LEU A 52 2.79 -16.11 12.25
CA LEU A 52 1.86 -17.24 12.37
C LEU A 52 2.51 -18.61 12.16
N GLU A 53 3.52 -18.71 11.29
CA GLU A 53 4.24 -19.96 11.03
C GLU A 53 5.58 -20.07 11.77
N ALA A 54 6.15 -18.95 12.20
CA ALA A 54 7.41 -18.94 12.95
C ALA A 54 7.22 -19.21 14.45
N LEU A 55 6.04 -18.92 14.99
CA LEU A 55 5.72 -19.09 16.41
C LEU A 55 4.96 -20.40 16.65
N ASP A 56 5.23 -21.03 17.79
CA ASP A 56 4.48 -22.20 18.24
C ASP A 56 3.14 -21.78 18.85
N LEU A 57 2.16 -21.56 17.98
CA LEU A 57 0.81 -21.11 18.36
C LEU A 57 -0.16 -22.31 18.39
N PRO A 58 -1.07 -22.39 19.39
CA PRO A 58 -2.11 -23.41 19.45
C PRO A 58 -3.22 -23.11 18.45
N ILE A 59 -2.91 -23.21 17.16
CA ILE A 59 -3.81 -22.93 16.04
C ILE A 59 -3.76 -24.14 15.11
N ALA A 60 -4.91 -24.67 14.73
CA ALA A 60 -5.01 -25.78 13.80
C ALA A 60 -4.20 -25.51 12.50
N PRO A 61 -3.40 -26.47 12.00
CA PRO A 61 -2.42 -26.22 10.93
C PRO A 61 -3.02 -25.69 9.62
N GLY A 62 -4.21 -26.19 9.22
CA GLY A 62 -4.86 -25.80 7.97
C GLY A 62 -5.26 -24.32 7.92
N PRO A 63 -6.11 -23.84 8.86
CA PRO A 63 -6.45 -22.42 8.94
C PRO A 63 -5.24 -21.51 9.18
N ARG A 64 -4.25 -21.96 9.96
CA ARG A 64 -3.02 -21.21 10.23
C ARG A 64 -2.22 -20.91 8.96
N LEU A 65 -1.90 -21.95 8.18
CA LEU A 65 -1.16 -21.80 6.91
C LEU A 65 -1.93 -20.92 5.92
N THR A 66 -3.25 -21.12 5.82
CA THR A 66 -4.10 -20.34 4.92
C THR A 66 -4.11 -18.87 5.30
N ALA A 67 -4.22 -18.55 6.60
CA ALA A 67 -4.15 -17.18 7.10
C ALA A 67 -2.76 -16.57 6.87
N SER A 68 -1.68 -17.33 7.11
CA SER A 68 -0.30 -16.89 6.88
C SER A 68 -0.08 -16.49 5.41
N VAL A 69 -0.42 -17.38 4.47
CA VAL A 69 -0.29 -17.13 3.02
C VAL A 69 -1.12 -15.91 2.60
N LEU A 70 -2.35 -15.79 3.11
CA LEU A 70 -3.21 -14.65 2.81
C LEU A 70 -2.61 -13.33 3.32
N LEU A 71 -2.14 -13.29 4.58
CA LEU A 71 -1.53 -12.10 5.17
C LEU A 71 -0.26 -11.69 4.44
N VAL A 72 0.60 -12.66 4.09
CA VAL A 72 1.81 -12.40 3.30
C VAL A 72 1.45 -11.85 1.92
N GLY A 73 0.50 -12.48 1.23
CA GLY A 73 0.03 -12.02 -0.08
C GLY A 73 -0.54 -10.59 -0.05
N LEU A 74 -1.39 -10.28 0.94
CA LEU A 74 -1.91 -8.92 1.15
C LEU A 74 -0.78 -7.94 1.47
N GLY A 75 0.17 -8.36 2.30
CA GLY A 75 1.35 -7.57 2.67
C GLY A 75 2.24 -7.22 1.48
N THR A 76 2.37 -8.12 0.51
CA THR A 76 3.08 -7.89 -0.76
C THR A 76 2.30 -6.94 -1.68
N VAL A 77 0.99 -7.10 -1.79
CA VAL A 77 0.14 -6.31 -2.70
C VAL A 77 -0.08 -4.87 -2.21
N ALA A 78 -0.19 -4.65 -0.90
CA ALA A 78 -0.46 -3.35 -0.31
C ALA A 78 0.49 -2.21 -0.76
N PRO A 79 1.83 -2.33 -0.68
CA PRO A 79 2.74 -1.27 -1.14
C PRO A 79 2.68 -1.06 -2.66
N THR A 80 2.40 -2.10 -3.43
CA THR A 80 2.19 -1.95 -4.89
C THR A 80 0.96 -1.12 -5.18
N LEU A 81 -0.18 -1.39 -4.52
CA LEU A 81 -1.39 -0.57 -4.65
C LEU A 81 -1.16 0.87 -4.18
N ALA A 82 -0.40 1.05 -3.09
CA ALA A 82 -0.02 2.36 -2.57
C ALA A 82 0.75 3.18 -3.61
N TRP A 83 1.73 2.55 -4.27
CA TRP A 83 2.53 3.17 -5.33
C TRP A 83 1.66 3.67 -6.48
N TRP A 84 0.76 2.82 -6.98
CA TRP A 84 -0.16 3.18 -8.07
C TRP A 84 -1.16 4.26 -7.66
N GLY A 85 -1.71 4.16 -6.44
CA GLY A 85 -2.63 5.16 -5.88
C GLY A 85 -1.97 6.53 -5.75
N TRP A 86 -0.79 6.56 -5.13
CA TRP A 86 0.02 7.78 -4.97
C TRP A 86 0.31 8.44 -6.32
N ALA A 87 0.80 7.68 -7.29
CA ALA A 87 1.19 8.22 -8.58
C ALA A 87 -0.01 8.70 -9.40
N ARG A 88 -1.19 8.07 -9.25
CA ARG A 88 -2.44 8.57 -9.85
C ARG A 88 -2.91 9.87 -9.21
N ALA A 89 -2.89 9.96 -7.88
CA ALA A 89 -3.30 11.15 -7.15
C ALA A 89 -2.37 12.33 -7.42
N GLU A 90 -1.06 12.13 -7.35
CA GLU A 90 -0.04 13.15 -7.65
C GLU A 90 -0.20 13.71 -9.06
N ARG A 91 -0.38 12.81 -10.03
CA ARG A 91 -0.65 13.20 -11.42
C ARG A 91 -1.97 13.93 -11.62
N ALA A 92 -3.02 13.61 -10.87
CA ALA A 92 -4.30 14.30 -10.95
C ALA A 92 -4.16 15.73 -10.39
N MET A 93 -3.52 15.87 -9.23
CA MET A 93 -3.23 17.18 -8.63
C MET A 93 -2.40 18.07 -9.56
N ARG A 94 -1.36 17.52 -10.19
CA ARG A 94 -0.53 18.24 -11.18
C ARG A 94 -1.32 18.76 -12.38
N ARG A 95 -2.34 18.02 -12.83
CA ARG A 95 -3.20 18.41 -13.97
C ARG A 95 -4.40 19.26 -13.56
N GLY A 96 -4.65 19.46 -12.26
CA GLY A 96 -5.89 20.08 -11.79
C GLY A 96 -7.13 19.21 -11.97
N ASP A 97 -6.96 17.90 -12.15
CA ASP A 97 -8.07 16.95 -12.31
C ASP A 97 -8.69 16.59 -10.95
N PRO A 98 -9.95 16.13 -10.91
CA PRO A 98 -10.53 15.51 -9.73
C PRO A 98 -9.69 14.33 -9.22
N LEU A 99 -9.63 14.17 -7.89
CA LEU A 99 -8.85 13.09 -7.28
C LEU A 99 -9.47 11.72 -7.61
N PRO A 100 -8.64 10.72 -7.95
CA PRO A 100 -9.12 9.38 -8.25
C PRO A 100 -9.66 8.69 -6.99
N ALA A 101 -10.63 7.79 -7.18
CA ALA A 101 -11.10 6.93 -6.11
C ALA A 101 -9.95 6.09 -5.51
N PRO A 102 -9.92 5.89 -4.18
CA PRO A 102 -8.89 5.11 -3.52
C PRO A 102 -8.92 3.66 -3.98
N LEU A 103 -7.74 3.11 -4.27
CA LEU A 103 -7.57 1.73 -4.71
C LEU A 103 -7.43 0.79 -3.52
N GLY A 104 -8.07 -0.38 -3.59
CA GLY A 104 -7.71 -1.51 -2.75
C GLY A 104 -8.29 -1.58 -1.35
N PHE A 105 -9.06 -0.58 -0.89
CA PHE A 105 -9.67 -0.63 0.46
C PHE A 105 -10.52 -1.88 0.67
N GLY A 106 -11.38 -2.22 -0.29
CA GLY A 106 -12.23 -3.41 -0.20
C GLY A 106 -11.42 -4.71 -0.10
N VAL A 107 -10.32 -4.81 -0.85
CA VAL A 107 -9.46 -6.00 -0.85
C VAL A 107 -8.75 -6.17 0.50
N LEU A 108 -8.19 -5.08 1.06
CA LEU A 108 -7.57 -5.15 2.38
C LEU A 108 -8.57 -5.47 3.48
N VAL A 109 -9.73 -4.81 3.50
CA VAL A 109 -10.75 -5.02 4.53
C VAL A 109 -11.27 -6.46 4.48
N ALA A 110 -11.66 -6.94 3.29
CA ALA A 110 -12.15 -8.30 3.12
C ALA A 110 -11.07 -9.33 3.43
N GLY A 111 -9.85 -9.15 2.89
CA GLY A 111 -8.74 -10.07 3.10
C GLY A 111 -8.32 -10.15 4.57
N MET A 112 -8.23 -9.03 5.27
CA MET A 112 -7.89 -9.00 6.69
C MET A 112 -9.03 -9.60 7.55
N GLY A 113 -10.28 -9.37 7.18
CA GLY A 113 -11.43 -10.03 7.81
C GLY A 113 -11.38 -11.54 7.67
N VAL A 114 -11.14 -12.05 6.45
CA VAL A 114 -10.98 -13.49 6.19
C VAL A 114 -9.80 -14.07 6.96
N ALA A 115 -8.64 -13.41 6.99
CA ALA A 115 -7.49 -13.86 7.77
C ALA A 115 -7.82 -13.94 9.27
N GLY A 116 -8.51 -12.94 9.81
CA GLY A 116 -8.97 -12.95 11.21
C GLY A 116 -9.93 -14.10 11.51
N LEU A 117 -10.89 -14.37 10.63
CA LEU A 117 -11.79 -15.51 10.76
C LEU A 117 -11.04 -16.85 10.70
N LEU A 118 -10.05 -16.99 9.83
CA LEU A 118 -9.24 -18.22 9.74
C LEU A 118 -8.42 -18.45 11.01
N VAL A 119 -7.81 -17.40 11.56
CA VAL A 119 -7.08 -17.48 12.84
C VAL A 119 -8.03 -17.86 13.96
N LEU A 120 -9.20 -17.22 14.06
CA LEU A 120 -10.22 -17.54 15.06
C LEU A 120 -10.69 -18.99 14.94
N LEU A 121 -11.01 -19.44 13.73
CA LEU A 121 -11.40 -20.83 13.47
C LEU A 121 -10.29 -21.80 13.87
N GLY A 122 -9.04 -21.49 13.52
CA GLY A 122 -7.90 -22.31 13.89
C GLY A 122 -7.67 -22.41 15.40
N LEU A 123 -7.92 -21.34 16.15
CA LEU A 123 -7.89 -21.33 17.62
C LEU A 123 -9.02 -22.17 18.23
N LEU A 124 -10.22 -22.14 17.65
CA LEU A 124 -11.37 -22.90 18.13
C LEU A 124 -11.28 -24.41 17.85
N LEU A 125 -10.46 -24.80 16.86
CA LEU A 125 -10.26 -26.19 16.44
C LEU A 125 -8.97 -26.83 16.97
N ALA A 126 -8.10 -26.04 17.62
CA ALA A 126 -6.85 -26.51 18.21
C ALA A 126 -7.09 -27.27 19.52
#